data_AF-A0A933JXX5-F1
#
_entry.id   AF-A0A933JXX5-F1
#
_cell.length_a   1.000
_cell.length_b   1.000
_cell.length_c   1.000
_cell.angle_alpha   90.00
_cell.angle_beta   90.00
_cell.angle_gamma   90.00
#
_symmetry.space_group_name_H-M   'P 1'
#
loop_
_entity.id
_entity.type
_entity.pdbx_description
1 polymer ?
#
loop_
_entity_poly.entity_id
_entity_poly.type
_entity_poly.pdbx_seq_one_letter_code
_entity_poly.pdbx_strand_id
1 'polypeptide(L)'
;MAVRFSVLGLFGLLSAGCASTPVVQVRSLPSAVVEKSKANLEPAVLAELAAADTSKQAYQIGPGDSLLIVVYRHPELSLATYGGATGASGGGVSVDNDGTIQFPMIGKLNVDGKTTDDVALQIQTKLTAFIVDPQVTVQVQSYGSLRYYLVGALGSGVRTSDRPLRLMQLIALAGGTPGNASLRRAYLSRNGHKLPIDFEALLRHGDLRYDIPIERNDLIFVPGTEDERVFVIGQSGHSTIPIIAGQLSLIQALASVTTETEKYTGAEFDEIRVIRTWADKGEFYIVDAEAMLRGEAAPFMLEPGDVIVVPATPLADWNAAISYILPSLNAIGALLNPFFQIRVLADVLSK
;
A
#
# COMPACT_ATOMS: atom_id res chain seq x y z
N MET A 1 19.06 -89.74 -48.88
CA MET A 1 18.21 -90.68 -48.12
C MET A 1 18.27 -90.26 -46.67
N ALA A 2 17.11 -89.94 -46.07
CA ALA A 2 16.88 -89.59 -44.65
C ALA A 2 17.57 -88.32 -44.11
N VAL A 3 17.05 -87.52 -43.17
CA VAL A 3 15.77 -87.41 -42.44
C VAL A 3 15.82 -85.98 -41.82
N ARG A 4 14.69 -85.27 -41.76
CA ARG A 4 14.54 -84.02 -41.00
C ARG A 4 14.41 -84.33 -39.51
N PHE A 5 15.15 -83.63 -38.65
CA PHE A 5 14.80 -83.44 -37.24
C PHE A 5 15.25 -82.04 -36.75
N SER A 6 14.34 -81.41 -36.00
CA SER A 6 14.40 -80.08 -35.38
C SER A 6 15.47 -79.92 -34.32
N VAL A 7 16.06 -78.71 -34.22
CA VAL A 7 16.44 -78.11 -32.94
C VAL A 7 16.02 -76.63 -32.93
N LEU A 8 15.25 -76.31 -31.90
CA LEU A 8 14.61 -75.04 -31.55
C LEU A 8 15.66 -73.98 -31.15
N GLY A 9 15.57 -72.77 -31.73
CA GLY A 9 16.33 -71.60 -31.30
C GLY A 9 15.58 -70.80 -30.24
N LEU A 10 16.21 -70.63 -29.07
CA LEU A 10 15.71 -69.85 -27.94
C LEU A 10 16.12 -68.37 -28.13
N PHE A 11 15.16 -67.49 -28.40
CA PHE A 11 15.32 -66.03 -28.25
C PHE A 11 14.06 -65.47 -27.61
N GLY A 12 14.13 -65.26 -26.29
CA GLY A 12 13.03 -64.71 -25.48
C GLY A 12 12.90 -63.20 -25.68
N LEU A 13 11.66 -62.77 -25.90
CA LEU A 13 11.22 -61.40 -26.13
C LEU A 13 11.58 -60.44 -24.97
N LEU A 14 12.21 -59.30 -25.29
CA LEU A 14 12.01 -58.06 -24.53
C LEU A 14 10.76 -57.38 -25.08
N SER A 15 9.63 -57.53 -24.38
CA SER A 15 8.44 -56.71 -24.62
C SER A 15 8.68 -55.30 -24.07
N ALA A 16 8.90 -54.34 -24.98
CA ALA A 16 8.80 -52.92 -24.67
C ALA A 16 7.35 -52.59 -24.32
N GLY A 17 7.05 -52.45 -23.02
CA GLY A 17 5.80 -51.87 -22.55
C GLY A 17 5.84 -50.35 -22.77
N CYS A 18 5.27 -49.88 -23.87
CA CYS A 18 4.92 -48.47 -24.01
C CYS A 18 3.75 -48.15 -23.07
N ALA A 19 4.05 -47.61 -21.90
CA ALA A 19 3.06 -46.92 -21.08
C ALA A 19 2.70 -45.60 -21.80
N SER A 20 1.55 -45.55 -22.46
CA SER A 20 0.96 -44.30 -22.93
C SER A 20 0.57 -43.47 -21.70
N THR A 21 1.29 -42.38 -21.43
CA THR A 21 0.85 -41.40 -20.45
C THR A 21 -0.50 -40.84 -20.92
N PRO A 22 -1.54 -40.79 -20.06
CA PRO A 22 -2.79 -40.18 -20.45
C PRO A 22 -2.51 -38.70 -20.74
N VAL A 23 -2.81 -38.27 -21.96
CA VAL A 23 -2.77 -36.86 -22.34
C VAL A 23 -3.87 -36.17 -21.55
N VAL A 24 -3.49 -35.50 -20.46
CA VAL A 24 -4.40 -34.64 -19.69
C VAL A 24 -4.75 -33.46 -20.60
N GLN A 25 -5.93 -33.50 -21.22
CA GLN A 25 -6.44 -32.37 -21.98
C GLN A 25 -6.84 -31.27 -20.99
N VAL A 26 -5.96 -30.28 -20.84
CA VAL A 26 -6.25 -29.07 -20.07
C VAL A 26 -7.24 -28.23 -20.87
N ARG A 27 -8.52 -28.30 -20.51
CA ARG A 27 -9.57 -27.44 -21.07
C ARG A 27 -9.63 -26.15 -20.25
N SER A 28 -9.46 -25.00 -20.90
CA SER A 28 -9.62 -23.69 -20.25
C SER A 28 -11.10 -23.46 -19.94
N LEU A 29 -11.42 -23.13 -18.68
CA LEU A 29 -12.76 -22.77 -18.27
C LEU A 29 -13.08 -21.31 -18.64
N PRO A 30 -14.33 -20.99 -19.02
CA PRO A 30 -14.77 -19.61 -19.22
C PRO A 30 -14.81 -18.83 -17.88
N SER A 31 -14.85 -17.49 -17.96
CA SER A 31 -14.97 -16.63 -16.78
C SER A 31 -16.36 -16.74 -16.16
N ALA A 32 -16.45 -16.78 -14.83
CA ALA A 32 -17.71 -16.75 -14.09
C ALA A 32 -18.34 -15.34 -14.04
N VAL A 33 -17.64 -14.31 -14.51
CA VAL A 33 -18.15 -12.94 -14.53
C VAL A 33 -19.11 -12.77 -15.70
N VAL A 34 -20.38 -12.57 -15.39
CA VAL A 34 -21.48 -12.34 -16.34
C VAL A 34 -21.47 -10.88 -16.82
N GLU A 35 -21.20 -9.94 -15.91
CA GLU A 35 -21.14 -8.51 -16.21
C GLU A 35 -20.06 -7.80 -15.37
N LYS A 36 -19.36 -6.85 -16.00
CA LYS A 36 -18.37 -5.98 -15.34
C LYS A 36 -18.60 -4.52 -15.71
N SER A 37 -18.94 -3.68 -14.73
CA SER A 37 -18.99 -2.22 -14.89
C SER A 37 -17.86 -1.55 -14.10
N LYS A 38 -17.31 -0.46 -14.66
CA LYS A 38 -16.22 0.33 -14.06
C LYS A 38 -16.68 1.78 -13.88
N ALA A 39 -16.58 2.32 -12.66
CA ALA A 39 -16.64 3.76 -12.43
C ALA A 39 -15.22 4.28 -12.14
N ASN A 40 -14.71 5.15 -12.99
CA ASN A 40 -13.48 5.91 -12.73
C ASN A 40 -13.87 7.25 -12.09
N LEU A 41 -13.35 7.54 -10.90
CA LEU A 41 -13.12 8.92 -10.49
C LEU A 41 -11.73 9.37 -11.01
N GLU A 42 -11.58 10.67 -11.26
CA GLU A 42 -10.68 11.19 -12.29
C GLU A 42 -9.17 10.88 -12.11
N PRO A 43 -8.46 10.48 -13.19
CA PRO A 43 -7.01 10.27 -13.20
C PRO A 43 -6.16 11.54 -12.96
N ALA A 44 -6.78 12.72 -12.92
CA ALA A 44 -6.09 14.01 -12.84
C ALA A 44 -5.36 14.21 -11.49
N VAL A 45 -5.97 13.80 -10.38
CA VAL A 45 -5.41 14.00 -9.03
C VAL A 45 -4.14 13.17 -8.81
N LEU A 46 -4.12 11.94 -9.32
CA LEU A 46 -2.94 11.05 -9.23
C LEU A 46 -1.79 11.51 -10.12
N ALA A 47 -2.10 12.09 -11.29
CA ALA A 47 -1.09 12.61 -12.20
C ALA A 47 -0.42 13.89 -11.65
N GLU A 48 -1.18 14.77 -11.00
CA GLU A 48 -0.66 16.01 -10.42
C GLU A 48 0.26 15.75 -9.21
N LEU A 49 -0.01 14.70 -8.43
CA LEU A 49 0.82 14.29 -7.29
C LEU A 49 2.07 13.49 -7.69
N ALA A 50 1.99 12.68 -8.75
CA ALA A 50 3.15 11.94 -9.29
C ALA A 50 4.11 12.84 -10.09
N ALA A 51 3.62 13.95 -10.64
CA ALA A 51 4.41 14.90 -11.43
C ALA A 51 5.32 15.82 -10.59
N ALA A 52 5.24 15.78 -9.26
CA ALA A 52 6.17 16.48 -8.39
C ALA A 52 7.55 15.77 -8.43
N ASP A 53 8.34 16.11 -9.44
CA ASP A 53 9.71 15.65 -9.63
C ASP A 53 10.63 16.25 -8.56
N THR A 54 10.55 15.69 -7.36
CA THR A 54 11.35 16.02 -6.17
C THR A 54 12.70 15.31 -6.18
N SER A 55 13.05 14.57 -7.23
CA SER A 55 14.28 13.77 -7.33
C SER A 55 15.58 14.60 -7.24
N LYS A 56 15.48 15.94 -7.32
CA LYS A 56 16.59 16.89 -7.18
C LYS A 56 16.43 17.91 -6.06
N GLN A 57 15.40 17.84 -5.21
CA GLN A 57 15.31 18.82 -4.12
C GLN A 57 16.37 18.50 -3.06
N ALA A 58 17.27 19.47 -2.83
CA ALA A 58 18.18 19.41 -1.70
C ALA A 58 17.39 19.49 -0.40
N TYR A 59 17.90 18.86 0.66
CA TYR A 59 17.31 18.96 1.98
C TYR A 59 17.19 20.44 2.40
N GLN A 60 15.98 20.84 2.77
CA GLN A 60 15.71 22.16 3.32
C GLN A 60 15.64 22.06 4.83
N ILE A 61 16.37 22.93 5.51
CA ILE A 61 16.37 23.03 6.97
C ILE A 61 14.98 23.47 7.43
N GLY A 62 14.53 22.94 8.56
CA GLY A 62 13.32 23.44 9.21
C GLY A 62 13.34 23.25 10.72
N PRO A 63 12.23 23.60 11.41
CA PRO A 63 12.14 23.54 12.85
C PRO A 63 12.45 22.15 13.43
N GLY A 64 13.22 22.11 14.51
CA GLY A 64 13.64 20.87 15.18
C GLY A 64 14.93 20.24 14.64
N ASP A 65 15.51 20.77 13.57
CA ASP A 65 16.87 20.39 13.16
C ASP A 65 17.93 20.93 14.11
N SER A 66 19.06 20.24 14.20
CA SER A 66 20.26 20.75 14.89
C SER A 66 21.38 20.95 13.89
N LEU A 67 21.93 22.16 13.83
CA LEU A 67 22.97 22.55 12.89
C LEU A 67 24.33 22.62 13.58
N LEU A 68 25.34 21.97 12.99
CA LEU A 68 26.73 22.17 13.32
C LEU A 68 27.28 23.30 12.44
N ILE A 69 27.65 24.41 13.06
CA ILE A 69 28.22 25.58 12.37
C ILE A 69 29.68 25.70 12.79
N VAL A 70 30.57 25.62 11.81
CA VAL A 70 32.02 25.75 12.00
C VAL A 70 32.48 27.01 11.29
N VAL A 71 33.13 27.89 12.04
CA VAL A 71 33.77 29.09 11.50
C VAL A 71 35.28 28.87 11.54
N TYR A 72 35.89 28.78 10.37
CA TYR A 72 37.31 28.46 10.27
C TYR A 72 38.16 29.58 10.91
N ARG A 73 39.25 29.19 11.60
CA ARG A 73 40.13 30.08 12.39
C ARG A 73 39.44 30.84 13.52
N HIS A 74 38.17 30.54 13.80
CA HIS A 74 37.37 31.10 14.88
C HIS A 74 36.68 29.97 15.68
N PRO A 75 37.44 29.11 16.39
CA PRO A 75 36.87 28.03 17.20
C PRO A 75 35.93 28.55 18.30
N GLU A 76 36.09 29.78 18.75
CA GLU A 76 35.21 30.47 19.70
C GLU A 76 33.80 30.72 19.15
N LEU A 77 33.64 30.78 17.83
CA LEU A 77 32.35 30.93 17.14
C LEU A 77 31.82 29.60 16.58
N SER A 78 32.62 28.54 16.64
CA SER A 78 32.21 27.21 16.22
C SER A 78 31.37 26.59 17.34
N LEU A 79 30.04 26.62 17.18
CA LEU A 79 29.06 26.35 18.24
C LEU A 79 28.91 24.87 18.62
N ALA A 80 29.91 24.03 18.36
CA ALA A 80 30.00 22.67 18.90
C ALA A 80 30.05 22.63 20.45
N THR A 81 30.15 23.78 21.11
CA THR A 81 30.36 23.92 22.57
C THR A 81 29.31 24.80 23.26
N TYR A 82 28.46 25.54 22.53
CA TYR A 82 27.58 26.58 23.11
C TYR A 82 26.16 26.12 23.46
N GLY A 83 25.82 24.86 23.20
CA GLY A 83 24.66 24.18 23.78
C GLY A 83 25.12 23.47 25.05
N GLY A 84 24.84 24.04 26.22
CA GLY A 84 25.36 23.60 27.53
C GLY A 84 24.95 22.19 27.98
N ALA A 85 25.47 21.16 27.32
CA ALA A 85 25.47 19.79 27.81
C ALA A 85 26.92 19.32 27.96
N THR A 86 27.47 19.54 29.15
CA THR A 86 28.54 18.68 29.67
C THR A 86 28.00 17.26 29.77
N GLY A 87 28.07 16.49 28.69
CA GLY A 87 27.62 15.10 28.67
C GLY A 87 27.19 14.61 27.29
N ALA A 88 28.15 14.02 26.57
CA ALA A 88 27.97 12.96 25.55
C ALA A 88 27.01 13.18 24.36
N SER A 89 26.39 14.33 24.19
CA SER A 89 25.54 14.67 23.03
C SER A 89 26.11 15.91 22.35
N GLY A 90 26.67 15.72 21.15
CA GLY A 90 27.48 16.71 20.43
C GLY A 90 26.78 18.06 20.31
N GLY A 91 27.53 19.14 20.52
CA GLY A 91 26.98 20.49 20.43
C GLY A 91 26.60 20.87 18.99
N GLY A 92 25.46 21.53 18.89
CA GLY A 92 24.87 22.07 17.68
C GLY A 92 23.83 23.12 18.04
N VAL A 93 23.47 23.96 17.08
CA VAL A 93 22.44 25.00 17.24
C VAL A 93 21.10 24.42 16.79
N SER A 94 20.16 24.31 17.72
CA SER A 94 18.80 23.89 17.40
C SER A 94 18.05 24.98 16.64
N VAL A 95 17.28 24.59 15.63
CA VAL A 95 16.34 25.46 14.93
C VAL A 95 15.05 25.57 15.76
N ASP A 96 14.69 26.79 16.13
CA ASP A 96 13.48 27.09 16.90
C ASP A 96 12.20 26.84 16.09
N ASN A 97 11.06 26.79 16.78
CA ASN A 97 9.75 26.56 16.16
C ASN A 97 9.34 27.65 15.15
N ASP A 98 9.94 28.83 15.23
CA ASP A 98 9.74 29.94 14.30
C ASP A 98 10.69 29.90 13.09
N GLY A 99 11.48 28.82 12.96
CA GLY A 99 12.38 28.62 11.84
C GLY A 99 13.71 29.36 11.95
N THR A 100 14.04 29.86 13.13
CA THR A 100 15.24 30.66 13.33
C THR A 100 16.31 29.98 14.19
N ILE A 101 17.53 30.47 14.09
CA ILE A 101 18.64 30.13 14.97
C ILE A 101 19.21 31.39 15.61
N GLN A 102 19.75 31.28 16.81
CA GLN A 102 20.52 32.34 17.45
C GLN A 102 22.01 32.09 17.21
N PHE A 103 22.71 33.07 16.64
CA PHE A 103 24.16 32.99 16.39
C PHE A 103 24.88 34.20 17.02
N PRO A 104 26.06 34.01 17.67
CA PRO A 104 26.80 35.11 18.27
C PRO A 104 27.14 36.21 17.26
N MET A 105 27.24 37.46 17.73
CA MET A 105 27.52 38.68 16.96
C MET A 105 26.42 39.10 15.97
N ILE A 106 25.79 38.16 15.27
CA ILE A 106 24.80 38.45 14.21
C ILE A 106 23.34 38.25 14.67
N GLY A 107 23.14 37.70 15.87
CA GLY A 107 21.83 37.52 16.49
C GLY A 107 20.97 36.46 15.82
N LYS A 108 19.67 36.74 15.74
CA LYS A 108 18.65 35.83 15.20
C LYS A 108 18.72 35.74 13.68
N LEU A 109 18.67 34.52 13.13
CA LEU A 109 18.76 34.25 11.70
C LEU A 109 17.65 33.30 11.25
N ASN A 110 16.90 33.66 10.22
CA ASN A 110 15.92 32.76 9.61
C ASN A 110 16.62 31.74 8.70
N VAL A 111 16.42 30.45 8.99
CA VAL A 111 17.00 29.30 8.27
C VAL A 111 15.95 28.36 7.70
N ASP A 112 14.67 28.58 7.98
CA ASP A 112 13.59 27.72 7.49
C ASP A 112 13.46 27.75 5.97
N GLY A 113 13.30 26.58 5.36
CA GLY A 113 13.19 26.39 3.92
C GLY A 113 14.51 26.58 3.15
N LYS A 114 15.63 26.85 3.83
CA LYS A 114 16.93 27.09 3.18
C LYS A 114 17.80 25.84 3.15
N THR A 115 18.72 25.78 2.19
CA THR A 115 19.76 24.75 2.18
C THR A 115 20.89 25.11 3.16
N THR A 116 21.72 24.13 3.51
CA THR A 116 22.92 24.36 4.34
C THR A 116 23.86 25.41 3.72
N ASP A 117 23.95 25.42 2.39
CA ASP A 117 24.83 26.32 1.64
C ASP A 117 24.29 27.76 1.68
N ASP A 118 22.97 27.92 1.53
CA ASP A 118 22.31 29.23 1.66
C ASP A 118 22.51 29.82 3.06
N VAL A 119 22.38 28.98 4.10
CA VAL A 119 22.60 29.39 5.49
C VAL A 119 24.06 29.75 5.73
N ALA A 120 25.02 28.97 5.20
CA ALA A 120 26.44 29.26 5.31
C ALA A 120 26.79 30.63 4.69
N LEU A 121 26.29 30.88 3.48
CA LEU A 121 26.48 32.16 2.79
C LEU A 121 25.86 33.34 3.57
N GLN A 122 24.69 33.12 4.15
CA GLN A 122 23.99 34.15 4.93
C GLN A 122 24.76 34.50 6.21
N ILE A 123 25.30 33.49 6.92
CA ILE A 123 26.13 33.69 8.12
C ILE A 123 27.44 34.40 7.73
N GLN A 124 28.10 33.95 6.66
CA GLN A 124 29.33 34.55 6.15
C GLN A 124 29.17 36.04 5.83
N THR A 125 28.10 36.38 5.11
CA THR A 125 27.79 37.77 4.75
C THR A 125 27.60 38.64 5.99
N LYS A 126 26.86 38.17 6.99
CA LYS A 126 26.63 38.92 8.23
C LYS A 126 27.87 39.01 9.12
N LEU A 127 28.72 37.99 9.13
CA LEU A 127 29.96 37.98 9.93
C LEU A 127 31.05 38.90 9.37
N THR A 128 30.96 39.29 8.10
CA THR A 128 31.95 40.20 7.47
C THR A 128 32.02 41.57 8.17
N ALA A 129 30.97 41.98 8.89
CA ALA A 129 30.98 43.20 9.70
C ALA A 129 31.85 43.11 10.97
N PHE A 130 32.22 41.89 11.39
CA PHE A 130 32.94 41.62 12.64
C PHE A 130 34.26 40.88 12.42
N ILE A 131 34.40 40.13 11.31
CA ILE A 131 35.53 39.27 11.00
C ILE A 131 35.97 39.53 9.56
N VAL A 132 37.29 39.59 9.33
CA VAL A 132 37.86 39.72 8.00
C VAL A 132 37.89 38.33 7.33
N ASP A 133 37.24 38.21 6.18
CA ASP A 133 37.18 36.97 5.38
C ASP A 133 36.72 35.73 6.19
N PRO A 134 35.50 35.74 6.76
CA PRO A 134 34.99 34.60 7.49
C PRO A 134 34.72 33.43 6.53
N GLN A 135 35.18 32.24 6.89
CA GLN A 135 34.91 31.00 6.14
C GLN A 135 34.00 30.12 7.01
N VAL A 136 32.78 29.89 6.55
CA VAL A 136 31.72 29.25 7.32
C VAL A 136 31.30 27.95 6.65
N THR A 137 31.17 26.88 7.42
CA THR A 137 30.60 25.62 6.98
C THR A 137 29.44 25.25 7.90
N VAL A 138 28.32 24.86 7.30
CA VAL A 138 27.11 24.46 8.02
C VAL A 138 26.79 23.02 7.63
N GLN A 139 26.55 22.18 8.63
CA GLN A 139 26.11 20.80 8.46
C GLN A 139 24.92 20.53 9.37
N VAL A 140 24.02 19.63 8.96
CA VAL A 140 22.94 19.19 9.85
C VAL A 140 23.47 18.05 10.72
N GLN A 141 23.50 18.27 12.03
CA GLN A 141 23.93 17.29 13.04
C GLN A 141 22.81 16.31 13.38
N SER A 142 21.57 16.82 13.50
CA SER A 142 20.39 16.01 13.75
C SER A 142 19.25 16.50 12.86
N TYR A 143 18.63 15.55 12.16
CA TYR A 143 17.49 15.80 11.28
C TYR A 143 16.22 15.54 12.08
N GLY A 144 15.59 16.61 12.55
CA GLY A 144 14.35 16.56 13.31
C GLY A 144 13.14 17.04 12.52
N SER A 145 13.39 17.75 11.41
CA SER A 145 12.37 18.52 10.73
C SER A 145 11.68 17.76 9.60
N LEU A 146 12.37 16.78 8.98
CA LEU A 146 11.77 15.78 8.07
C LEU A 146 11.40 14.50 8.84
N ARG A 147 10.36 14.59 9.66
CA ARG A 147 9.78 13.44 10.37
C ARG A 147 8.57 12.88 9.63
N TYR A 148 8.41 11.57 9.67
CA TYR A 148 7.24 10.84 9.15
C TYR A 148 6.86 9.72 10.12
N TYR A 149 5.62 9.27 10.01
CA TYR A 149 5.05 8.24 10.89
C TYR A 149 4.89 6.97 10.09
N LEU A 150 5.45 5.87 10.60
CA LEU A 150 5.24 4.54 10.06
C LEU A 150 4.37 3.77 11.04
N VAL A 151 3.31 3.14 10.55
CA VAL A 151 2.37 2.37 11.37
C VAL A 151 1.97 1.08 10.65
N GLY A 152 1.90 -0.02 11.41
CA GLY A 152 1.42 -1.31 10.97
C GLY A 152 2.54 -2.29 10.66
N ALA A 153 2.39 -3.08 9.59
CA ALA A 153 3.25 -4.21 9.29
C ALA A 153 4.72 -3.81 9.05
N LEU A 154 4.99 -2.62 8.50
CA LEU A 154 6.36 -2.10 8.32
C LEU A 154 7.01 -1.56 9.60
N GLY A 155 6.27 -1.52 10.71
CA GLY A 155 6.72 -1.02 12.00
C GLY A 155 5.84 0.12 12.52
N SER A 156 6.10 0.51 13.77
CA SER A 156 5.34 1.54 14.49
C SER A 156 6.29 2.55 15.11
N GLY A 157 6.15 3.82 14.74
CA GLY A 157 6.86 4.91 15.39
C GLY A 157 7.14 6.11 14.48
N VAL A 158 7.72 7.14 15.10
CA VAL A 158 8.22 8.32 14.39
C VAL A 158 9.60 8.00 13.83
N ARG A 159 9.82 8.33 12.56
CA ARG A 159 11.10 8.23 11.89
C ARG A 159 11.49 9.61 11.36
N THR A 160 12.78 9.84 11.23
CA THR A 160 13.32 11.05 10.61
C THR A 160 14.24 10.68 9.47
N SER A 161 14.41 11.60 8.53
CA SER A 161 15.30 11.40 7.38
C SER A 161 16.21 12.61 7.16
N ASP A 162 17.42 12.32 6.68
CA ASP A 162 18.45 13.29 6.33
C ASP A 162 18.29 13.89 4.93
N ARG A 163 17.45 13.27 4.11
CA ARG A 163 17.23 13.61 2.70
C ARG A 163 15.76 13.40 2.35
N PRO A 164 15.25 14.07 1.29
CA PRO A 164 13.93 13.74 0.75
C PRO A 164 13.87 12.25 0.42
N LEU A 165 12.85 11.57 0.97
CA LEU A 165 12.63 10.15 0.75
C LEU A 165 11.43 9.94 -0.16
N ARG A 166 11.45 8.84 -0.91
CA ARG A 166 10.26 8.31 -1.58
C ARG A 166 9.79 7.04 -0.90
N LEU A 167 8.55 6.65 -1.19
CA LEU A 167 7.93 5.46 -0.60
C LEU A 167 8.72 4.17 -0.85
N MET A 168 9.30 3.99 -2.04
CA MET A 168 10.16 2.83 -2.32
C MET A 168 11.41 2.81 -1.42
N GLN A 169 12.04 3.96 -1.20
CA GLN A 169 13.20 4.09 -0.31
C GLN A 169 12.81 3.87 1.15
N LEU A 170 11.63 4.32 1.57
CA LEU A 170 11.10 4.07 2.91
C LEU A 170 10.96 2.56 3.17
N ILE A 171 10.45 1.79 2.21
CA ILE A 171 10.33 0.33 2.38
C ILE A 171 11.71 -0.32 2.51
N ALA A 172 12.69 0.12 1.72
CA ALA A 172 14.07 -0.36 1.85
C ALA A 172 14.64 -0.04 3.24
N LEU A 173 14.42 1.16 3.76
CA LEU A 173 14.84 1.58 5.09
C LEU A 173 14.09 0.85 6.23
N ALA A 174 12.85 0.42 5.98
CA ALA A 174 12.07 -0.38 6.91
C ALA A 174 12.52 -1.85 6.98
N GLY A 175 13.48 -2.27 6.15
CA GLY A 175 13.97 -3.66 6.09
C GLY A 175 13.21 -4.53 5.07
N GLY A 176 12.50 -3.92 4.13
CA GLY A 176 11.70 -4.61 3.12
C GLY A 176 10.25 -4.82 3.55
N THR A 177 9.54 -5.69 2.84
CA THR A 177 8.14 -6.03 3.12
C THR A 177 8.06 -7.32 3.92
N PRO A 178 7.60 -7.30 5.18
CA PRO A 178 7.38 -8.52 5.93
C PRO A 178 6.25 -9.35 5.30
N GLY A 179 6.30 -10.67 5.46
CA GLY A 179 5.38 -11.59 4.79
C GLY A 179 3.91 -11.44 5.20
N ASN A 180 3.64 -10.78 6.32
CA ASN A 180 2.32 -10.44 6.81
C ASN A 180 1.89 -9.00 6.45
N ALA A 181 2.56 -8.31 5.53
CA ALA A 181 2.15 -6.97 5.09
C ALA A 181 1.14 -7.04 3.94
N SER A 182 -0.01 -6.39 4.10
CA SER A 182 -0.97 -6.21 3.01
C SER A 182 -0.53 -5.05 2.11
N LEU A 183 0.21 -5.38 1.05
CA LEU A 183 0.86 -4.39 0.16
C LEU A 183 -0.14 -3.58 -0.67
N ARG A 184 -1.27 -4.19 -1.02
CA ARG A 184 -2.33 -3.48 -1.72
C ARG A 184 -3.02 -2.49 -0.77
N ARG A 185 -3.32 -2.88 0.46
CA ARG A 185 -4.15 -2.04 1.34
C ARG A 185 -3.37 -0.97 2.11
N ALA A 186 -2.24 -0.51 1.59
CA ALA A 186 -1.53 0.60 2.21
C ALA A 186 -2.14 1.95 1.84
N TYR A 187 -1.94 2.93 2.71
CA TYR A 187 -2.24 4.32 2.39
C TYR A 187 -1.27 5.28 3.07
N LEU A 188 -1.13 6.45 2.44
CA LEU A 188 -0.43 7.61 2.96
C LEU A 188 -1.46 8.64 3.38
N SER A 189 -1.39 9.10 4.62
CA SER A 189 -2.20 10.21 5.11
C SER A 189 -1.36 11.48 5.13
N ARG A 190 -1.71 12.46 4.29
CA ARG A 190 -1.07 13.77 4.18
C ARG A 190 -2.10 14.87 4.41
N ASN A 191 -1.85 15.76 5.37
CA ASN A 191 -2.74 16.90 5.68
C ASN A 191 -4.21 16.48 5.93
N GLY A 192 -4.44 15.30 6.50
CA GLY A 192 -5.78 14.75 6.75
C GLY A 192 -6.43 14.05 5.56
N HIS A 193 -5.81 14.06 4.38
CA HIS A 193 -6.26 13.32 3.21
C HIS A 193 -5.55 11.96 3.13
N LYS A 194 -6.30 10.90 2.86
CA LYS A 194 -5.76 9.55 2.67
C LYS A 194 -5.59 9.25 1.19
N LEU A 195 -4.36 8.96 0.81
CA LEU A 195 -3.92 8.57 -0.52
C LEU A 195 -3.63 7.08 -0.51
N PRO A 196 -4.43 6.26 -1.20
CA PRO A 196 -4.19 4.83 -1.28
C PRO A 196 -2.95 4.53 -2.13
N ILE A 197 -2.15 3.58 -1.67
CA ILE A 197 -0.88 3.20 -2.29
C ILE A 197 -0.91 1.71 -2.58
N ASP A 198 -0.68 1.35 -3.83
CA ASP A 198 -0.46 -0.04 -4.21
C ASP A 198 1.05 -0.36 -4.15
N PHE A 199 1.51 -0.89 -3.01
CA PHE A 199 2.90 -1.33 -2.90
C PHE A 199 3.18 -2.60 -3.71
N GLU A 200 2.17 -3.37 -4.07
CA GLU A 200 2.36 -4.52 -4.94
C GLU A 200 2.67 -4.05 -6.37
N ALA A 201 1.90 -3.09 -6.89
CA ALA A 201 2.17 -2.45 -8.17
C ALA A 201 3.53 -1.77 -8.18
N LEU A 202 3.88 -1.04 -7.11
CA LEU A 202 5.19 -0.39 -7.00
C LEU A 202 6.35 -1.39 -7.01
N LEU A 203 6.32 -2.41 -6.15
CA LEU A 203 7.47 -3.29 -5.91
C LEU A 203 7.57 -4.46 -6.90
N ARG A 204 6.43 -5.03 -7.33
CA ARG A 204 6.40 -6.20 -8.21
C ARG A 204 6.26 -5.84 -9.68
N HIS A 205 5.53 -4.77 -9.97
CA HIS A 205 5.24 -4.34 -11.34
C HIS A 205 6.03 -3.09 -11.75
N GLY A 206 6.77 -2.46 -10.83
CA GLY A 206 7.58 -1.29 -11.11
C GLY A 206 6.77 -0.04 -11.43
N ASP A 207 5.53 0.04 -10.95
CA ASP A 207 4.65 1.18 -11.21
C ASP A 207 5.04 2.38 -10.34
N LEU A 208 5.93 3.21 -10.87
CA LEU A 208 6.48 4.39 -10.19
C LEU A 208 5.44 5.47 -9.88
N ARG A 209 4.21 5.38 -10.39
CA ARG A 209 3.13 6.31 -10.01
C ARG A 209 2.82 6.23 -8.52
N TYR A 210 3.06 5.08 -7.90
CA TYR A 210 2.92 4.86 -6.47
C TYR A 210 4.21 5.19 -5.69
N ASP A 211 5.30 5.62 -6.33
CA ASP A 211 6.54 6.05 -5.67
C ASP A 211 6.50 7.54 -5.27
N ILE A 212 5.53 7.88 -4.44
CA ILE A 212 5.24 9.25 -4.01
C ILE A 212 6.38 9.75 -3.10
N PRO A 213 6.86 11.00 -3.25
CA PRO A 213 7.78 11.59 -2.29
C PRO A 213 7.12 11.82 -0.94
N ILE A 214 7.86 11.53 0.13
CA ILE A 214 7.42 11.67 1.52
C ILE A 214 7.67 13.09 1.97
N GLU A 215 6.63 13.68 2.55
CA GLU A 215 6.65 15.01 3.13
C GLU A 215 6.67 14.96 4.66
N ARG A 216 6.89 16.14 5.26
CA ARG A 216 6.91 16.30 6.71
C ARG A 216 5.54 15.96 7.29
N ASN A 217 5.55 15.16 8.36
CA ASN A 217 4.36 14.70 9.08
C ASN A 217 3.43 13.77 8.29
N ASP A 218 3.90 13.20 7.18
CA ASP A 218 3.19 12.13 6.50
C ASP A 218 3.03 10.90 7.40
N LEU A 219 1.86 10.26 7.35
CA LEU A 219 1.60 8.98 8.01
C LEU A 219 1.43 7.87 6.98
N ILE A 220 2.35 6.92 6.98
CA ILE A 220 2.31 5.73 6.13
C ILE A 220 1.75 4.59 6.96
N PHE A 221 0.59 4.09 6.57
CA PHE A 221 -0.05 2.96 7.20
C PHE A 221 -0.02 1.76 6.26
N VAL A 222 0.54 0.64 6.74
CA VAL A 222 0.53 -0.64 6.02
C VAL A 222 -0.15 -1.67 6.91
N PRO A 223 -1.38 -2.11 6.59
CA PRO A 223 -2.08 -3.09 7.40
C PRO A 223 -1.39 -4.46 7.34
N GLY A 224 -1.66 -5.28 8.33
CA GLY A 224 -1.27 -6.68 8.31
C GLY A 224 -2.22 -7.54 7.49
N THR A 225 -1.79 -8.74 7.11
CA THR A 225 -2.63 -9.72 6.40
C THR A 225 -3.81 -10.20 7.24
N GLU A 226 -3.76 -10.06 8.57
CA GLU A 226 -4.87 -10.32 9.48
C GLU A 226 -6.08 -9.40 9.28
N ASP A 227 -5.86 -8.24 8.64
CA ASP A 227 -6.89 -7.29 8.26
C ASP A 227 -7.43 -7.55 6.83
N GLU A 228 -6.86 -8.53 6.12
CA GLU A 228 -7.35 -8.95 4.80
C GLU A 228 -8.62 -9.77 4.94
N ARG A 229 -9.76 -9.08 4.90
CA ARG A 229 -11.08 -9.67 5.05
C ARG A 229 -11.96 -9.35 3.86
N VAL A 230 -12.84 -10.28 3.53
CA VAL A 230 -13.97 -10.10 2.62
C VAL A 230 -15.23 -9.99 3.43
N PHE A 231 -16.18 -9.18 2.96
CA PHE A 231 -17.45 -8.95 3.62
C PHE A 231 -18.54 -9.63 2.81
N VAL A 232 -19.35 -10.46 3.46
CA VAL A 232 -20.55 -11.05 2.85
C VAL A 232 -21.76 -10.40 3.48
N ILE A 233 -22.67 -9.89 2.65
CA ILE A 233 -23.90 -9.23 3.04
C ILE A 233 -25.06 -9.89 2.32
N GLY A 234 -26.17 -10.10 3.01
CA GLY A 234 -27.41 -10.59 2.42
C GLY A 234 -28.60 -10.37 3.33
N GLN A 235 -29.77 -10.88 2.93
CA GLN A 235 -31.05 -10.72 3.65
C GLN A 235 -30.99 -11.12 5.13
N SER A 236 -30.08 -12.02 5.48
CA SER A 236 -29.99 -12.65 6.77
C SER A 236 -28.85 -12.12 7.65
N GLY A 237 -28.08 -11.14 7.17
CA GLY A 237 -27.08 -10.41 7.96
C GLY A 237 -25.80 -10.07 7.19
N HIS A 238 -24.73 -9.87 7.95
CA HIS A 238 -23.38 -9.65 7.44
C HIS A 238 -22.40 -10.59 8.15
N SER A 239 -21.40 -11.06 7.41
CA SER A 239 -20.29 -11.88 7.92
C SER A 239 -18.98 -11.38 7.36
N THR A 240 -17.88 -11.55 8.12
CA THR A 240 -16.53 -11.21 7.67
C THR A 240 -15.68 -12.47 7.57
N ILE A 241 -15.05 -12.67 6.43
CA ILE A 241 -14.25 -13.87 6.16
C ILE A 241 -12.79 -13.44 6.00
N PRO A 242 -11.86 -13.97 6.81
CA PRO A 242 -10.43 -13.70 6.63
C PRO A 242 -9.91 -14.41 5.37
N ILE A 243 -9.04 -13.75 4.61
CA ILE A 243 -8.31 -14.38 3.52
C ILE A 243 -7.09 -15.08 4.12
N ILE A 244 -7.08 -16.40 4.04
CA ILE A 244 -6.00 -17.23 4.57
C ILE A 244 -5.05 -17.56 3.41
N ALA A 245 -3.74 -17.41 3.63
CA ALA A 245 -2.70 -17.68 2.64
C ALA A 245 -2.84 -16.86 1.33
N GLY A 246 -3.49 -15.70 1.38
CA GLY A 246 -3.58 -14.76 0.26
C GLY A 246 -4.50 -15.20 -0.89
N GLN A 247 -5.27 -16.27 -0.72
CA GLN A 247 -6.22 -16.74 -1.73
C GLN A 247 -7.57 -17.08 -1.08
N LEU A 248 -8.65 -16.56 -1.66
CA LEU A 248 -10.01 -16.91 -1.28
C LEU A 248 -10.89 -16.88 -2.54
N SER A 249 -11.55 -17.98 -2.84
CA SER A 249 -12.53 -18.02 -3.94
C SER A 249 -13.93 -17.65 -3.45
N LEU A 250 -14.78 -17.17 -4.37
CA LEU A 250 -16.18 -16.87 -4.06
C LEU A 250 -16.91 -18.06 -3.46
N ILE A 251 -16.70 -19.26 -4.01
CA ILE A 251 -17.30 -20.50 -3.47
C ILE A 251 -16.85 -20.77 -2.04
N GLN A 252 -15.55 -20.66 -1.75
CA GLN A 252 -15.03 -20.88 -0.40
C GLN A 252 -15.62 -19.87 0.58
N ALA A 253 -15.74 -18.61 0.16
CA ALA A 253 -16.34 -17.56 0.97
C ALA A 253 -17.81 -17.87 1.29
N LEU A 254 -18.62 -18.21 0.28
CA LEU A 254 -20.02 -18.57 0.47
C LEU A 254 -20.16 -19.83 1.33
N ALA A 255 -19.37 -20.86 1.08
CA ALA A 255 -19.37 -22.10 1.86
C ALA A 255 -19.15 -21.80 3.35
N SER A 256 -18.18 -20.95 3.69
CA SER A 256 -17.89 -20.59 5.09
C SER A 256 -19.05 -19.89 5.81
N VAL A 257 -19.89 -19.16 5.07
CA VAL A 257 -21.04 -18.43 5.61
C VAL A 257 -22.29 -19.31 5.67
N THR A 258 -22.47 -20.22 4.70
CA THR A 258 -23.61 -21.16 4.67
C THR A 258 -23.54 -22.21 5.79
N THR A 259 -22.35 -22.58 6.26
CA THR A 259 -22.21 -23.55 7.36
C THR A 259 -22.58 -22.98 8.72
N GLU A 260 -22.57 -21.65 8.88
CA GLU A 260 -22.83 -21.00 10.18
C GLU A 260 -24.30 -20.68 10.43
N THR A 261 -25.19 -20.79 9.44
CA THR A 261 -26.62 -20.51 9.67
C THR A 261 -27.54 -21.01 8.57
N GLU A 262 -28.76 -21.44 8.92
CA GLU A 262 -29.93 -21.74 8.04
C GLU A 262 -30.43 -20.49 7.25
N LYS A 263 -29.58 -19.48 7.09
CA LYS A 263 -29.87 -18.09 6.72
C LYS A 263 -29.91 -17.81 5.22
N TYR A 264 -29.60 -18.78 4.37
CA TYR A 264 -29.57 -18.63 2.91
C TYR A 264 -30.41 -19.68 2.20
N THR A 265 -31.36 -20.28 2.90
CA THR A 265 -32.33 -21.22 2.34
C THR A 265 -33.19 -20.49 1.31
N GLY A 266 -32.98 -20.78 0.02
CA GLY A 266 -33.67 -20.10 -1.10
C GLY A 266 -32.89 -18.95 -1.75
N ALA A 267 -31.62 -18.72 -1.37
CA ALA A 267 -30.76 -17.74 -2.04
C ALA A 267 -30.41 -18.18 -3.47
N GLU A 268 -30.34 -17.21 -4.37
CA GLU A 268 -29.92 -17.41 -5.76
C GLU A 268 -28.40 -17.28 -5.88
N PHE A 269 -27.76 -18.35 -6.32
CA PHE A 269 -26.30 -18.45 -6.44
C PHE A 269 -25.81 -18.17 -7.87
N ASP A 270 -26.70 -17.94 -8.82
CA ASP A 270 -26.41 -17.60 -10.22
C ASP A 270 -26.23 -16.08 -10.45
N GLU A 271 -26.76 -15.23 -9.57
CA GLU A 271 -26.57 -13.76 -9.63
C GLU A 271 -25.86 -13.17 -8.40
N ILE A 272 -24.69 -13.70 -8.05
CA ILE A 272 -23.93 -13.14 -6.93
C ILE A 272 -23.23 -11.86 -7.34
N ARG A 273 -23.40 -10.82 -6.53
CA ARG A 273 -22.88 -9.49 -6.85
C ARG A 273 -21.65 -9.22 -6.00
N VAL A 274 -20.51 -8.94 -6.63
CA VAL A 274 -19.27 -8.61 -5.92
C VAL A 274 -18.92 -7.16 -6.22
N ILE A 275 -18.75 -6.39 -5.15
CA ILE A 275 -18.32 -5.00 -5.22
C ILE A 275 -16.87 -4.93 -4.76
N ARG A 276 -15.99 -4.56 -5.67
CA ARG A 276 -14.57 -4.35 -5.40
C ARG A 276 -14.30 -2.87 -5.45
N THR A 277 -13.91 -2.28 -4.32
CA THR A 277 -13.48 -0.88 -4.30
C THR A 277 -11.99 -0.80 -4.03
N TRP A 278 -11.37 0.13 -4.75
CA TRP A 278 -10.01 0.53 -4.53
C TRP A 278 -9.96 2.03 -4.60
N ALA A 279 -9.54 2.70 -3.52
CA ALA A 279 -9.41 4.14 -3.53
C ALA A 279 -10.74 4.84 -3.88
N ASP A 280 -10.74 5.51 -5.03
CA ASP A 280 -11.80 6.24 -5.67
C ASP A 280 -12.42 5.43 -6.85
N LYS A 281 -11.95 4.21 -7.10
CA LYS A 281 -12.44 3.32 -8.15
C LYS A 281 -13.34 2.24 -7.55
N GLY A 282 -14.47 2.02 -8.19
CA GLY A 282 -15.37 0.90 -7.90
C GLY A 282 -15.53 0.03 -9.13
N GLU A 283 -15.34 -1.27 -8.97
CA GLU A 283 -15.72 -2.29 -9.95
C GLU A 283 -16.88 -3.11 -9.40
N PHE A 284 -17.87 -3.33 -10.26
CA PHE A 284 -19.03 -4.16 -9.95
C PHE A 284 -19.03 -5.40 -10.84
N TYR A 285 -19.20 -6.55 -10.20
CA TYR A 285 -19.21 -7.86 -10.85
C TYR A 285 -20.52 -8.58 -10.56
N ILE A 286 -21.14 -9.11 -11.60
CA ILE A 286 -22.17 -10.15 -11.46
C ILE A 286 -21.51 -11.48 -11.77
N VAL A 287 -21.60 -12.45 -10.85
CA VAL A 287 -20.88 -13.71 -10.87
C VAL A 287 -21.84 -14.87 -10.69
N ASP A 288 -21.80 -15.82 -11.61
CA ASP A 288 -22.56 -17.07 -11.53
C ASP A 288 -21.77 -18.10 -10.73
N ALA A 289 -22.15 -18.29 -9.46
CA ALA A 289 -21.53 -19.27 -8.59
C ALA A 289 -22.08 -20.69 -8.78
N GLU A 290 -23.27 -20.87 -9.35
CA GLU A 290 -23.77 -22.20 -9.67
C GLU A 290 -22.95 -22.84 -10.79
N ALA A 291 -22.66 -22.09 -11.85
CA ALA A 291 -21.78 -22.55 -12.93
C ALA A 291 -20.38 -22.92 -12.40
N MET A 292 -19.86 -22.19 -11.41
CA MET A 292 -18.59 -22.54 -10.76
C MET A 292 -18.70 -23.83 -9.93
N LEU A 293 -19.78 -24.03 -9.18
CA LEU A 293 -20.03 -25.24 -8.39
C LEU A 293 -20.19 -26.49 -9.28
N ARG A 294 -20.80 -26.34 -10.45
CA ARG A 294 -20.92 -27.41 -11.47
C ARG A 294 -19.62 -27.66 -12.24
N GLY A 295 -18.59 -26.83 -12.05
CA GLY A 295 -17.31 -26.93 -12.75
C GLY A 295 -17.36 -26.45 -14.22
N GLU A 296 -18.38 -25.66 -14.57
CA GLU A 296 -18.60 -25.10 -15.90
C GLU A 296 -17.88 -23.76 -16.09
N ALA A 297 -17.55 -23.07 -14.99
CA ALA A 297 -16.84 -21.79 -14.97
C ALA A 297 -15.63 -21.80 -14.03
N ALA A 298 -14.63 -20.97 -14.33
CA ALA A 298 -13.45 -20.80 -13.50
C ALA A 298 -13.79 -20.13 -12.15
N PRO A 299 -13.11 -20.50 -11.04
CA PRO A 299 -13.37 -19.89 -9.74
C PRO A 299 -13.06 -18.39 -9.76
N PHE A 300 -14.00 -17.59 -9.29
CA PHE A 300 -13.80 -16.16 -9.08
C PHE A 300 -12.98 -15.94 -7.81
N MET A 301 -11.79 -15.35 -7.96
CA MET A 301 -10.89 -15.03 -6.85
C MET A 301 -11.25 -13.67 -6.25
N LEU A 302 -11.45 -13.67 -4.94
CA LEU A 302 -11.76 -12.48 -4.15
C LEU A 302 -10.50 -11.74 -3.75
N GLU A 303 -10.64 -10.43 -3.58
CA GLU A 303 -9.59 -9.56 -3.07
C GLU A 303 -9.95 -9.02 -1.67
N PRO A 304 -8.95 -8.71 -0.84
CA PRO A 304 -9.18 -8.10 0.46
C PRO A 304 -10.02 -6.82 0.35
N GLY A 305 -11.14 -6.76 1.06
CA GLY A 305 -12.08 -5.64 1.04
C GLY A 305 -13.27 -5.81 0.10
N ASP A 306 -13.32 -6.87 -0.70
CA ASP A 306 -14.49 -7.19 -1.52
C ASP A 306 -15.75 -7.28 -0.65
N VAL A 307 -16.86 -6.74 -1.18
CA VAL A 307 -18.19 -6.87 -0.59
C VAL A 307 -19.02 -7.77 -1.49
N ILE A 308 -19.33 -8.97 -1.00
CA ILE A 308 -20.17 -9.95 -1.65
C ILE A 308 -21.60 -9.71 -1.19
N VAL A 309 -22.50 -9.53 -2.14
CA VAL A 309 -23.93 -9.38 -1.93
C VAL A 309 -24.62 -10.63 -2.43
N VAL A 310 -25.28 -11.34 -1.52
CA VAL A 310 -26.07 -12.54 -1.83
C VAL A 310 -27.55 -12.16 -1.89
N PRO A 311 -28.19 -12.23 -3.06
CA PRO A 311 -29.61 -11.92 -3.20
C PRO A 311 -30.51 -13.00 -2.59
N ALA A 312 -31.65 -12.59 -2.06
CA ALA A 312 -32.66 -13.48 -1.46
C ALA A 312 -33.70 -14.02 -2.45
N THR A 313 -33.92 -13.27 -3.51
CA THR A 313 -34.88 -13.51 -4.59
C THR A 313 -34.31 -12.86 -5.84
N PRO A 314 -34.74 -13.27 -7.04
CA PRO A 314 -34.33 -12.62 -8.27
C PRO A 314 -34.81 -11.18 -8.19
N LEU A 315 -33.86 -10.27 -8.00
CA LEU A 315 -34.12 -8.85 -7.81
C LEU A 315 -34.48 -8.28 -9.17
N ALA A 316 -35.77 -8.30 -9.50
CA ALA A 316 -36.28 -7.68 -10.71
C ALA A 316 -35.96 -6.17 -10.77
N ASP A 317 -35.80 -5.51 -9.60
CA ASP A 317 -35.49 -4.08 -9.50
C ASP A 317 -34.26 -3.79 -8.62
N TRP A 318 -33.22 -3.23 -9.25
CA TRP A 318 -31.96 -2.83 -8.63
C TRP A 318 -32.13 -1.79 -7.50
N ASN A 319 -33.12 -0.89 -7.61
CA ASN A 319 -33.46 0.08 -6.57
C ASN A 319 -33.99 -0.58 -5.28
N ALA A 320 -34.67 -1.73 -5.38
CA ALA A 320 -35.13 -2.47 -4.22
C ALA A 320 -33.95 -3.15 -3.51
N ALA A 321 -32.99 -3.70 -4.26
CA ALA A 321 -31.78 -4.34 -3.75
C ALA A 321 -30.96 -3.40 -2.85
N ILE A 322 -30.73 -2.16 -3.30
CA ILE A 322 -29.97 -1.14 -2.57
C ILE A 322 -30.58 -0.90 -1.18
N SER A 323 -31.90 -0.84 -1.09
CA SER A 323 -32.61 -0.59 0.17
C SER A 323 -32.40 -1.71 1.21
N TYR A 324 -32.16 -2.95 0.76
CA TYR A 324 -31.88 -4.09 1.64
C TYR A 324 -30.43 -4.14 2.12
N ILE A 325 -29.48 -3.61 1.34
CA ILE A 325 -28.04 -3.74 1.61
C ILE A 325 -27.51 -2.53 2.41
N LEU A 326 -28.13 -1.35 2.25
CA LEU A 326 -27.74 -0.10 2.92
C LEU A 326 -27.60 -0.20 4.46
N PRO A 327 -28.52 -0.84 5.21
CA PRO A 327 -28.37 -0.95 6.67
C PRO A 327 -27.12 -1.72 7.08
N SER A 328 -26.82 -2.82 6.37
CA SER A 328 -25.63 -3.65 6.60
C SER A 328 -24.34 -2.93 6.21
N LEU A 329 -24.35 -2.19 5.09
CA LEU A 329 -23.22 -1.36 4.66
C LEU A 329 -22.89 -0.25 5.66
N ASN A 330 -23.90 0.40 6.23
CA ASN A 330 -23.69 1.39 7.28
C ASN A 330 -23.12 0.76 8.56
N ALA A 331 -23.53 -0.47 8.90
CA ALA A 331 -23.01 -1.19 10.06
C ALA A 331 -21.52 -1.53 9.94
N ILE A 332 -21.03 -1.81 8.73
CA ILE A 332 -19.62 -2.13 8.47
C ILE A 332 -18.79 -0.95 7.93
N GLY A 333 -19.42 0.19 7.60
CA GLY A 333 -18.77 1.32 6.94
C GLY A 333 -17.57 1.91 7.71
N ALA A 334 -17.58 1.82 9.04
CA ALA A 334 -16.44 2.21 9.88
C ALA A 334 -15.21 1.30 9.70
N LEU A 335 -15.42 0.02 9.36
CA LEU A 335 -14.35 -0.95 9.08
C LEU A 335 -13.83 -0.85 7.65
N LEU A 336 -14.64 -0.32 6.75
CA LEU A 336 -14.31 -0.21 5.33
C LEU A 336 -13.59 1.10 4.97
N ASN A 337 -13.70 2.15 5.80
CA ASN A 337 -13.05 3.44 5.58
C ASN A 337 -11.57 3.37 6.04
N PRO A 338 -10.55 3.33 5.15
CA PRO A 338 -10.41 4.20 3.96
C PRO A 338 -10.47 3.54 2.58
N PHE A 339 -10.74 2.24 2.48
CA PHE A 339 -10.66 1.49 1.23
C PHE A 339 -11.95 1.54 0.40
N PHE A 340 -13.05 1.93 1.04
CA PHE A 340 -14.38 1.95 0.46
C PHE A 340 -15.06 3.28 0.80
N GLN A 341 -15.40 4.06 -0.22
CA GLN A 341 -16.28 5.20 -0.04
C GLN A 341 -17.71 4.79 -0.40
N ILE A 342 -18.63 4.87 0.56
CA ILE A 342 -20.06 4.56 0.35
C ILE A 342 -20.65 5.39 -0.80
N ARG A 343 -20.11 6.60 -1.05
CA ARG A 343 -20.51 7.45 -2.17
C ARG A 343 -20.15 6.87 -3.54
N VAL A 344 -18.97 6.25 -3.68
CA VAL A 344 -18.55 5.56 -4.92
C VAL A 344 -19.49 4.40 -5.22
N LEU A 345 -19.99 3.73 -4.17
CA LEU A 345 -21.03 2.73 -4.32
C LEU A 345 -22.30 3.32 -4.92
N ALA A 346 -22.84 4.40 -4.34
CA ALA A 346 -24.06 5.01 -4.85
C ALA A 346 -23.96 5.42 -6.34
N ASP A 347 -22.79 5.89 -6.78
CA ASP A 347 -22.54 6.27 -8.18
C ASP A 347 -22.37 5.05 -9.12
N VAL A 348 -21.72 3.98 -8.67
CA VAL A 348 -21.61 2.71 -9.42
C VAL A 348 -22.96 2.02 -9.52
N LEU A 349 -23.75 2.05 -8.45
CA LEU A 349 -25.03 1.37 -8.34
C LEU A 349 -26.21 2.18 -8.94
N SER A 350 -26.01 3.42 -9.40
CA SER A 350 -27.06 4.23 -10.05
C SER A 350 -26.99 4.25 -11.58
N LYS A 351 -25.99 3.58 -12.17
CA LYS A 351 -25.80 3.39 -13.61
C LYS A 351 -26.20 1.99 -14.03
#